data_AF-A0A845Y7V7-F1
#
_entry.id   AF-A0A845Y7V7-F1
#
_cell.length_a   1.000
_cell.length_b   1.000
_cell.length_c   1.000
_cell.angle_alpha   90.00
_cell.angle_beta   90.00
_cell.angle_gamma   90.00
#
_symmetry.space_group_name_H-M   'P 1'
#
loop_
_entity.id
_entity.type
_entity.pdbx_description
1 polymer ?
#
loop_
_entity_poly.entity_id
_entity_poly.type
_entity_poly.pdbx_seq_one_letter_code
_entity_poly.pdbx_strand_id
1 'polypeptide(L)'
;MNKNQSPRVYFQIRRQKSSWQQQVWQGIMAVVISCGVVCCVISSQADSWWNKLSSNYNPPSARIINQTSQPLVISSPADINTGELISLSYLLDERVKFQLVSQPQVYIPPIPDGFSDLFLFYPSEILKKRLNQEYGAKIEQIENLPLWKLTMP
;
A
#
# COMPACT_ATOMS: atom_id res chain seq x y z
N MET A 1 1.82 -89.34 15.49
CA MET A 1 1.17 -88.09 16.00
C MET A 1 2.23 -86.99 15.93
N ASN A 2 2.27 -86.12 14.91
CA ASN A 2 1.47 -84.89 14.68
C ASN A 2 1.74 -83.84 15.79
N LYS A 3 2.15 -82.57 15.59
CA LYS A 3 1.91 -81.59 14.51
C LYS A 3 3.00 -80.48 14.52
N ASN A 4 3.13 -79.84 13.36
CA ASN A 4 3.42 -78.40 13.17
C ASN A 4 4.85 -77.87 13.32
N GLN A 5 5.62 -77.98 12.24
CA GLN A 5 6.53 -76.90 11.85
C GLN A 5 5.81 -76.00 10.84
N SER A 6 5.41 -74.80 11.29
CA SER A 6 4.85 -73.77 10.42
C SER A 6 5.96 -73.05 9.66
N PRO A 7 5.95 -72.97 8.32
CA PRO A 7 6.91 -72.13 7.60
C PRO A 7 6.49 -70.66 7.73
N ARG A 8 7.29 -69.85 8.42
CA ARG A 8 7.16 -68.39 8.36
C ARG A 8 7.67 -67.91 7.00
N VAL A 9 6.73 -67.69 6.07
CA VAL A 9 7.02 -67.04 4.79
C VAL A 9 7.23 -65.54 5.07
N TYR A 10 8.47 -65.08 5.01
CA TYR A 10 8.78 -63.65 5.05
C TYR A 10 8.48 -63.04 3.68
N PHE A 11 7.36 -62.35 3.55
CA PHE A 11 7.03 -61.54 2.38
C PHE A 11 7.91 -60.28 2.40
N GLN A 12 9.08 -60.32 1.75
CA GLN A 12 9.86 -59.11 1.49
C GLN A 12 9.22 -58.35 0.33
N ILE A 13 8.38 -57.36 0.65
CA ILE A 13 7.93 -56.37 -0.33
C ILE A 13 9.13 -55.47 -0.66
N ARG A 14 9.96 -55.89 -1.62
CA ARG A 14 10.91 -54.98 -2.26
C ARG A 14 10.12 -53.97 -3.08
N ARG A 15 9.87 -52.81 -2.48
CA ARG A 15 9.32 -51.63 -3.16
C ARG A 15 10.41 -51.10 -4.09
N GLN A 16 10.54 -51.70 -5.27
CA GLN A 16 11.47 -51.26 -6.30
C GLN A 16 10.93 -49.94 -6.89
N LYS A 17 11.20 -48.81 -6.21
CA LYS A 17 10.99 -47.48 -6.80
C LYS A 17 11.90 -47.37 -8.02
N SER A 18 11.30 -47.28 -9.20
CA SER A 18 12.01 -46.97 -10.44
C SER A 18 12.74 -45.64 -10.26
N SER A 19 14.07 -45.64 -10.37
CA SER A 19 14.91 -44.44 -10.25
C SER A 19 14.47 -43.33 -11.22
N TRP A 20 13.91 -43.73 -12.36
CA TRP A 20 13.32 -42.82 -13.34
C TRP A 20 12.09 -42.08 -12.80
N GLN A 21 11.22 -42.76 -12.04
CA GLN A 21 10.10 -42.08 -11.37
C GLN A 21 10.60 -41.07 -10.33
N GLN A 22 11.67 -41.39 -9.59
CA GLN A 22 12.25 -40.45 -8.63
C GLN A 22 12.80 -39.20 -9.33
N GLN A 23 13.48 -39.35 -10.47
CA GLN A 23 13.99 -38.23 -11.26
C GLN A 23 12.85 -37.34 -11.80
N VAL A 24 11.77 -37.95 -12.29
CA VAL A 24 10.58 -37.20 -12.75
C VAL A 24 9.96 -36.41 -11.60
N TRP A 25 9.75 -37.04 -10.44
CA TRP A 25 9.18 -36.35 -9.27
C TRP A 25 10.10 -35.26 -8.71
N GLN A 26 11.42 -35.43 -8.78
CA GLN A 26 12.38 -34.38 -8.44
C GLN A 26 12.28 -33.20 -9.41
N GLY A 27 12.13 -33.45 -10.71
CA GLY A 27 11.91 -32.40 -11.71
C GLY A 27 10.61 -31.62 -11.47
N ILE A 28 9.50 -32.35 -11.22
CA ILE A 28 8.21 -31.72 -10.88
C ILE A 28 8.34 -30.87 -9.61
N MET A 29 8.99 -31.40 -8.57
CA MET A 29 9.21 -30.66 -7.32
C MET A 29 10.04 -29.39 -7.55
N ALA A 30 11.10 -29.47 -8.34
CA ALA A 30 11.92 -28.31 -8.69
C ALA A 30 11.09 -27.24 -9.42
N VAL A 31 10.29 -27.63 -10.41
CA VAL A 31 9.40 -26.71 -11.14
C VAL A 31 8.39 -26.05 -10.20
N VAL A 32 7.76 -26.82 -9.31
CA VAL A 32 6.79 -26.28 -8.34
C VAL A 32 7.45 -25.28 -7.39
N ILE A 33 8.64 -25.59 -6.88
CA ILE A 33 9.39 -24.69 -6.00
C ILE A 33 9.80 -23.41 -6.77
N SER A 34 10.34 -23.54 -7.98
CA SER A 34 10.71 -22.40 -8.81
C SER A 34 9.51 -21.51 -9.13
N CYS A 35 8.37 -22.11 -9.47
CA CYS A 35 7.12 -21.37 -9.69
C CYS A 35 6.69 -20.63 -8.42
N GLY A 36 6.75 -21.30 -7.26
CA GLY A 36 6.50 -20.69 -5.96
C GLY A 36 7.40 -19.49 -5.69
N VAL A 37 8.71 -19.61 -5.95
CA VAL A 37 9.66 -18.49 -5.80
C VAL A 37 9.33 -17.34 -6.73
N VAL A 38 9.01 -17.61 -8.00
CA VAL A 38 8.59 -16.55 -8.96
C VAL A 38 7.30 -15.88 -8.49
N CYS A 39 6.32 -16.63 -8.01
CA CYS A 39 5.10 -16.08 -7.42
C CYS A 39 5.41 -15.21 -6.19
N CYS A 40 6.33 -15.64 -5.32
CA CYS A 40 6.76 -14.86 -4.16
C CYS A 40 7.43 -13.55 -4.58
N VAL A 41 8.30 -13.58 -5.59
CA VAL A 41 8.96 -12.37 -6.12
C VAL A 41 7.94 -11.40 -6.71
N ILE A 42 7.03 -11.87 -7.55
CA ILE A 42 5.97 -11.02 -8.12
C ILE A 42 5.09 -10.44 -7.00
N SER A 43 4.77 -11.26 -5.99
CA SER A 43 3.95 -10.83 -4.86
C SER A 43 4.66 -9.86 -3.93
N SER A 44 5.98 -10.01 -3.74
CA SER A 44 6.77 -9.09 -2.90
C SER A 44 7.01 -7.75 -3.56
N GLN A 45 7.00 -7.71 -4.89
CA GLN A 45 7.19 -6.50 -5.70
C GLN A 45 5.87 -5.75 -5.96
N ALA A 46 4.73 -6.23 -5.47
CA ALA A 46 3.46 -5.54 -5.65
C ALA A 46 3.36 -4.33 -4.70
N ASP A 47 3.15 -3.14 -5.28
CA ASP A 47 3.07 -1.85 -4.55
C ASP A 47 1.91 -1.81 -3.52
N SER A 48 0.85 -2.61 -3.72
CA SER A 48 -0.25 -2.75 -2.77
C SER A 48 -0.89 -4.16 -2.84
N TRP A 49 -1.18 -4.77 -1.68
CA TRP A 49 -2.01 -5.98 -1.61
C TRP A 49 -3.43 -5.60 -2.04
N TRP A 50 -4.17 -6.49 -2.73
CA TRP A 50 -5.62 -6.37 -2.99
C TRP A 50 -6.44 -5.83 -1.79
N ASN A 51 -5.99 -6.02 -0.54
CA ASN A 51 -6.67 -5.55 0.65
C ASN A 51 -6.35 -4.09 1.05
N LYS A 52 -5.43 -3.40 0.36
CA LYS A 52 -5.10 -1.97 0.56
C LYS A 52 -5.85 -1.06 -0.45
N LEU A 53 -7.07 -1.44 -0.84
CA LEU A 53 -7.92 -0.71 -1.80
C LEU A 53 -8.11 0.79 -1.47
N SER A 54 -7.92 1.21 -0.21
CA SER A 54 -8.05 2.62 0.20
C SER A 54 -6.87 3.50 -0.24
N SER A 55 -5.66 2.95 -0.36
CA SER A 55 -4.41 3.74 -0.45
C SER A 55 -3.81 3.83 -1.86
N ASN A 56 -4.53 3.39 -2.89
CA ASN A 56 -4.05 3.41 -4.27
C ASN A 56 -3.73 4.82 -4.79
N TYR A 57 -4.31 5.85 -4.17
CA TYR A 57 -4.07 7.23 -4.55
C TYR A 57 -2.85 7.86 -3.85
N ASN A 58 -2.27 7.20 -2.85
CA ASN A 58 -1.12 7.76 -2.12
C ASN A 58 0.14 7.81 -2.97
N PRO A 59 0.56 6.74 -3.69
CA PRO A 59 1.73 6.81 -4.56
C PRO A 59 1.67 7.92 -5.62
N PRO A 60 0.57 8.08 -6.40
CA PRO A 60 0.51 9.17 -7.37
C PRO A 60 0.45 10.55 -6.71
N SER A 61 -0.28 10.71 -5.60
CA SER A 61 -0.32 11.98 -4.86
C SER A 61 1.06 12.36 -4.31
N ALA A 62 1.78 11.41 -3.71
CA ALA A 62 3.12 11.62 -3.19
C ALA A 62 4.11 12.00 -4.29
N ARG A 63 4.02 11.36 -5.47
CA ARG A 63 4.87 11.71 -6.62
C ARG A 63 4.69 13.17 -7.03
N ILE A 64 3.47 13.68 -7.06
CA ILE A 64 3.19 15.08 -7.42
C ILE A 64 3.70 16.03 -6.32
N ILE A 65 3.41 15.73 -5.06
CA ILE A 65 3.83 16.55 -3.93
C ILE A 65 5.36 16.64 -3.86
N ASN A 66 6.06 15.51 -3.97
CA ASN A 66 7.53 15.43 -3.92
C ASN A 66 8.22 16.09 -5.12
N GLN A 67 7.51 16.48 -6.19
CA GLN A 67 8.13 17.25 -7.30
C GLN A 67 8.28 18.74 -6.97
N THR A 68 7.59 19.23 -5.94
CA THR A 68 7.63 20.65 -5.55
C THR A 68 8.73 20.93 -4.55
N SER A 69 9.21 22.17 -4.46
CA SER A 69 10.41 22.53 -3.68
C SER A 69 10.18 22.52 -2.17
N GLN A 70 9.06 23.08 -1.71
CA GLN A 70 8.75 23.18 -0.28
C GLN A 70 7.23 23.09 -0.08
N PRO A 71 6.63 21.89 -0.24
CA PRO A 71 5.19 21.72 -0.13
C PRO A 71 4.70 21.72 1.31
N LEU A 72 3.51 22.29 1.50
CA LEU A 72 2.66 22.08 2.66
C LEU A 72 1.44 21.26 2.26
N VAL A 73 1.22 20.14 2.95
CA VAL A 73 0.02 19.32 2.81
C VAL A 73 -0.94 19.63 3.95
N ILE A 74 -2.10 20.18 3.61
CA ILE A 74 -3.18 20.48 4.53
C ILE A 74 -4.22 19.35 4.44
N SER A 75 -4.59 18.79 5.59
CA SER A 75 -5.64 17.77 5.65
C SER A 75 -6.33 17.77 7.00
N SER A 76 -7.49 17.15 7.07
CA SER A 76 -8.32 17.09 8.27
C SER A 76 -8.51 15.63 8.69
N PRO A 77 -8.12 15.25 9.91
CA PRO A 77 -8.43 13.92 10.46
C PRO A 77 -9.94 13.62 10.54
N ALA A 78 -10.80 14.63 10.43
CA ALA A 78 -12.25 14.44 10.35
C ALA A 78 -12.73 14.08 8.92
N ASP A 79 -11.92 14.39 7.90
CA ASP A 79 -12.31 14.24 6.49
C ASP A 79 -11.83 12.91 5.90
N ILE A 80 -10.83 12.27 6.52
CA ILE A 80 -10.18 11.06 6.03
C ILE A 80 -9.70 10.19 7.21
N ASN A 81 -9.59 8.89 6.98
CA ASN A 81 -8.97 7.97 7.92
C ASN A 81 -7.50 8.36 8.20
N THR A 82 -7.12 8.50 9.47
CA THR A 82 -5.75 8.85 9.89
C THR A 82 -4.69 7.89 9.33
N GLY A 83 -5.02 6.61 9.15
CA GLY A 83 -4.13 5.62 8.55
C GLY A 83 -3.76 5.95 7.10
N GLU A 84 -4.65 6.62 6.36
CA GLU A 84 -4.39 7.07 5.00
C GLU A 84 -3.38 8.23 4.99
N LEU A 85 -3.46 9.13 5.96
CA LEU A 85 -2.47 10.20 6.18
C LEU A 85 -1.09 9.64 6.55
N ILE A 86 -1.06 8.68 7.46
CA ILE A 86 0.18 8.01 7.88
C ILE A 86 0.78 7.21 6.72
N SER A 87 -0.07 6.57 5.92
CA SER A 87 0.37 5.88 4.70
C SER A 87 0.98 6.86 3.70
N LEU A 88 0.36 8.02 3.48
CA LEU A 88 0.89 9.07 2.60
C LEU A 88 2.21 9.61 3.13
N SER A 89 2.32 9.91 4.43
CA SER A 89 3.54 10.49 5.01
C SER A 89 4.77 9.62 4.84
N TYR A 90 4.61 8.30 4.78
CA TYR A 90 5.70 7.36 4.50
C TYR A 90 6.26 7.46 3.07
N LEU A 91 5.48 7.99 2.13
CA LEU A 91 5.86 8.15 0.73
C LEU A 91 6.40 9.56 0.41
N LEU A 92 6.27 10.50 1.33
CA LEU A 92 6.66 11.89 1.13
C LEU A 92 8.13 12.14 1.52
N ASP A 93 8.77 13.08 0.83
CA ASP A 93 10.11 13.54 1.20
C ASP A 93 10.10 14.21 2.59
N GLU A 94 11.21 14.16 3.33
CA GLU A 94 11.33 14.74 4.69
C GLU A 94 11.05 16.26 4.76
N ARG A 95 11.21 16.94 3.61
CA ARG A 95 10.96 18.37 3.43
C ARG A 95 9.47 18.72 3.36
N VAL A 96 8.61 17.77 3.02
CA VAL A 96 7.16 17.98 2.98
C VAL A 96 6.65 18.15 4.40
N LYS A 97 5.87 19.20 4.65
CA LYS A 97 5.26 19.45 5.96
C LYS A 97 3.76 19.22 5.91
N PHE A 98 3.21 18.87 7.06
CA PHE A 98 1.77 18.67 7.24
C PHE A 98 1.19 19.74 8.17
N GLN A 99 -0.01 20.20 7.82
CA GLN A 99 -0.86 20.99 8.70
C GLN A 99 -2.21 20.29 8.84
N LEU A 100 -2.50 19.83 10.05
CA LEU A 100 -3.74 19.12 10.36
C LEU A 100 -4.81 20.08 10.87
N VAL A 101 -5.99 20.03 10.26
CA VAL A 101 -7.15 20.83 10.64
C VAL A 101 -8.20 19.93 11.27
N SER A 102 -8.23 19.85 12.60
CA SER A 102 -9.10 18.88 13.30
C SER A 102 -10.59 19.17 13.20
N GLN A 103 -10.99 20.44 13.14
CA GLN A 103 -12.39 20.87 13.15
C GLN A 103 -12.60 22.05 12.19
N PRO A 104 -12.59 21.81 10.87
CA PRO A 104 -12.65 22.88 9.87
C PRO A 104 -13.91 23.76 9.96
N GLN A 105 -14.99 23.25 10.55
CA GLN A 105 -16.22 24.01 10.83
C GLN A 105 -16.08 25.01 11.97
N VAL A 106 -15.16 24.79 12.91
CA VAL A 106 -14.95 25.67 14.07
C VAL A 106 -13.83 26.66 13.77
N TYR A 107 -12.67 26.15 13.39
CA TYR A 107 -11.45 26.94 13.27
C TYR A 107 -10.49 26.37 12.22
N ILE A 108 -9.94 27.26 11.40
CA ILE A 108 -8.82 26.95 10.51
C ILE A 108 -7.57 27.63 11.06
N PRO A 109 -6.52 26.87 11.42
CA PRO A 109 -5.25 27.44 11.80
C PRO A 109 -4.66 28.29 10.67
N PRO A 110 -3.99 29.42 10.99
CA PRO A 110 -3.32 30.23 9.98
C PRO A 110 -2.35 29.36 9.17
N ILE A 111 -2.37 29.55 7.85
CA ILE A 111 -1.44 28.86 6.96
C ILE A 111 -0.10 29.60 7.04
N PRO A 112 0.99 28.94 7.44
CA PRO A 112 2.30 29.57 7.54
C PRO A 112 2.85 29.96 6.18
N ASP A 113 3.58 31.07 6.14
CA ASP A 113 4.29 31.52 4.95
C ASP A 113 5.54 30.66 4.65
N GLY A 114 6.11 30.83 3.46
CA GLY A 114 7.38 30.22 3.08
C GLY A 114 7.27 28.83 2.44
N PHE A 115 6.08 28.39 2.07
CA PHE A 115 5.87 27.18 1.28
C PHE A 115 5.69 27.53 -0.19
N SER A 116 6.31 26.73 -1.08
CA SER A 116 6.24 26.97 -2.53
C SER A 116 4.86 26.59 -3.09
N ASP A 117 4.28 25.51 -2.55
CA ASP A 117 3.05 24.93 -3.04
C ASP A 117 2.22 24.44 -1.86
N LEU A 118 0.93 24.70 -1.93
CA LEU A 118 -0.04 24.29 -0.93
C LEU A 118 -0.94 23.22 -1.54
N PHE A 119 -1.00 22.07 -0.89
CA PHE A 119 -1.81 20.94 -1.32
C PHE A 119 -2.86 20.61 -0.27
N LEU A 120 -4.07 20.24 -0.72
CA LEU A 120 -5.12 19.71 0.13
C LEU A 120 -5.31 18.24 -0.20
N PHE A 121 -5.19 17.38 0.82
CA PHE A 121 -5.34 15.93 0.66
C PHE A 121 -6.64 15.46 1.31
N TYR A 122 -7.55 14.88 0.50
CA TYR A 122 -8.93 14.54 0.88
C TYR A 122 -9.66 15.65 1.69
N PRO A 123 -9.72 16.90 1.21
CA PRO A 123 -10.46 17.94 1.90
C PRO A 123 -11.98 17.71 1.77
N SER A 124 -12.69 17.89 2.88
CA SER A 124 -14.15 18.01 2.86
C SER A 124 -14.60 19.28 2.13
N GLU A 125 -15.85 19.30 1.69
CA GLU A 125 -16.48 20.52 1.17
C GLU A 125 -16.48 21.65 2.19
N ILE A 126 -16.56 21.33 3.49
CA ILE A 126 -16.54 22.32 4.58
C ILE A 126 -15.17 23.00 4.61
N LEU A 127 -14.08 22.21 4.62
CA LEU A 127 -12.72 22.74 4.60
C LEU A 127 -12.47 23.60 3.37
N LYS A 128 -12.88 23.14 2.17
CA LYS A 128 -12.73 23.91 0.93
C LYS A 128 -13.47 25.25 0.99
N LYS A 129 -14.73 25.25 1.44
CA LYS A 129 -15.53 26.48 1.57
C LYS A 129 -14.92 27.46 2.55
N ARG A 130 -14.48 26.98 3.72
CA ARG A 130 -13.89 27.84 4.74
C ARG A 130 -12.56 28.43 4.31
N LEU A 131 -11.70 27.65 3.63
CA LEU A 131 -10.46 28.17 3.05
C LEU A 131 -10.73 29.25 1.99
N ASN A 132 -11.74 29.06 1.15
CA ASN A 132 -12.14 30.08 0.17
C ASN A 132 -12.68 31.35 0.84
N GLN A 133 -13.48 31.22 1.91
CA GLN A 133 -14.07 32.35 2.63
C GLN A 133 -13.05 33.14 3.46
N GLU A 134 -12.14 32.46 4.15
CA GLU A 134 -11.17 33.10 5.05
C GLU A 134 -9.96 33.68 4.30
N TYR A 135 -9.52 33.02 3.23
CA TYR A 135 -8.28 33.37 2.52
C TYR A 135 -8.50 33.81 1.07
N GLY A 136 -9.75 33.80 0.55
CA GLY A 136 -10.01 34.05 -0.86
C GLY A 136 -9.38 33.00 -1.79
N ALA A 137 -9.00 31.84 -1.24
CA ALA A 137 -8.14 30.90 -1.93
C ALA A 137 -8.86 30.16 -3.08
N LYS A 138 -8.15 29.99 -4.19
CA LYS A 138 -8.58 29.17 -5.32
C LYS A 138 -8.17 27.73 -5.07
N ILE A 139 -9.11 26.80 -5.21
CA ILE A 139 -8.90 25.37 -4.97
C ILE A 139 -9.21 24.62 -6.26
N GLU A 140 -8.20 23.95 -6.82
CA GLU A 140 -8.32 23.20 -8.06
C GLU A 140 -7.95 21.73 -7.84
N GLN A 141 -8.79 20.81 -8.32
CA GLN A 141 -8.48 19.38 -8.22
C GLN A 141 -7.37 19.02 -9.19
N ILE A 142 -6.40 18.23 -8.72
CA ILE A 142 -5.32 17.73 -9.54
C ILE A 142 -5.75 16.38 -10.12
N GLU A 143 -6.03 16.38 -11.42
CA GLU A 143 -6.46 15.20 -12.17
C GLU A 143 -7.69 14.53 -11.50
N ASN A 144 -7.74 13.19 -11.47
CA ASN A 144 -8.75 12.40 -10.76
C ASN A 144 -8.22 11.89 -9.41
N LEU A 145 -7.28 12.61 -8.80
CA LEU A 145 -6.72 12.26 -7.50
C LEU A 145 -7.49 12.95 -6.38
N PRO A 146 -7.47 12.39 -5.16
CA PRO A 146 -7.95 13.05 -3.95
C PRO A 146 -6.94 14.10 -3.46
N LEU A 147 -6.44 14.91 -4.39
CA LEU A 147 -5.43 15.94 -4.18
C LEU A 147 -5.88 17.22 -4.89
N TRP A 148 -5.83 18.35 -4.19
CA TRP A 148 -6.14 19.66 -4.73
C TRP A 148 -4.98 20.62 -4.52
N LYS A 149 -4.77 21.54 -5.46
CA LYS A 149 -3.85 22.67 -5.31
C LYS A 149 -4.59 23.86 -4.73
N LEU A 150 -4.02 24.46 -3.70
CA LEU A 150 -4.51 25.68 -3.07
C LEU A 150 -3.64 26.85 -3.55
N THR A 151 -4.25 27.86 -4.16
CA THR A 151 -3.59 29.08 -4.61
C THR A 151 -4.17 30.26 -3.86
N MET A 152 -3.31 30.97 -3.12
CA MET A 152 -3.69 32.20 -2.45
C MET A 152 -3.85 33.35 -3.46
N PRO A 153 -4.71 34.34 -3.19
CA PRO A 153 -4.91 35.50 -4.06
C PRO A 153 -3.66 36.39 -4.20
#